data_AF-A0A970YH50-F1
#
_entry.id   AF-A0A970YH50-F1
#
_cell.length_a   1.000
_cell.length_b   1.000
_cell.length_c   1.000
_cell.angle_alpha   90.00
_cell.angle_beta   90.00
_cell.angle_gamma   90.00
#
_symmetry.space_group_name_H-M   'P 1'
#
loop_
_entity.id
_entity.type
_entity.pdbx_description
1 polymer ?
#
loop_
_entity_poly.entity_id
_entity_poly.type
_entity_poly.pdbx_seq_one_letter_code
_entity_poly.pdbx_strand_id
1 'polypeptide(L)'
;VSATEIAQIEQELIEEGMPREEVLRFCDVHLAVFQESLAAGDTLAPAGHPIHTLMEEHRIMLSQAQALARLAQDIEQTGSVSEESESALEQAEANILGAESHYVREENVLFPYLEKHGIVQPPAIMWMEHDQIRDLKKAVLAALGRRGTVDAAAFGRHLNAGAVSLAETIAGHFYKENNILYPTAMRVITEEEWPELRAEFDELGYAPFTPAMPAAEERASVISSSAEGGSVRFGTGTLPLEALEAILNTLPVDITFVDRDDRVRYFNDMADRVFPRARAVLGRTVQHCHPQKSVHVVNNILEGFRQGNDEPAEFWLEMRGKFIHIRYYPVRDGEGRYLGCLEVMQDVTGIRALTGEKRLL
;
A
#
# COMPACT_ATOMS: atom_id res chain seq x y z
N VAL A 1 11.05 -24.03 22.79
CA VAL A 1 9.80 -23.48 22.22
C VAL A 1 10.20 -22.85 20.91
N SER A 2 9.57 -23.25 19.80
CA SER A 2 9.83 -22.69 18.48
C SER A 2 9.11 -21.34 18.30
N ALA A 3 9.62 -20.51 17.40
CA ALA A 3 8.99 -19.26 16.97
C ALA A 3 7.49 -19.41 16.73
N THR A 4 7.10 -20.45 15.99
CA THR A 4 5.69 -20.60 15.65
C THR A 4 4.83 -21.18 16.77
N GLU A 5 5.40 -21.95 17.69
CA GLU A 5 4.68 -22.33 18.92
C GLU A 5 4.33 -21.07 19.73
N ILE A 6 5.22 -20.06 19.78
CA ILE A 6 4.93 -18.79 20.47
C ILE A 6 3.79 -18.06 19.76
N ALA A 7 3.85 -17.89 18.44
CA ALA A 7 2.80 -17.25 17.66
C ALA A 7 1.43 -17.96 17.78
N GLN A 8 1.43 -19.30 17.87
CA GLN A 8 0.22 -20.10 18.09
C GLN A 8 -0.33 -19.93 19.51
N ILE A 9 0.52 -19.88 20.53
CA ILE A 9 0.10 -19.62 21.91
C ILE A 9 -0.52 -18.22 22.02
N GLU A 10 0.07 -17.20 21.39
CA GLU A 10 -0.50 -15.85 21.34
C GLU A 10 -1.89 -15.83 20.69
N GLN A 11 -2.05 -16.56 19.59
CA GLN A 11 -3.34 -16.73 18.92
C GLN A 11 -4.38 -17.37 19.86
N GLU A 12 -4.04 -18.49 20.50
CA GLU A 12 -4.93 -19.23 21.41
C GLU A 12 -5.34 -18.39 22.63
N LEU A 13 -4.41 -17.67 23.27
CA LEU A 13 -4.70 -16.82 24.43
C LEU A 13 -5.73 -15.73 24.12
N ILE A 14 -5.64 -15.12 22.93
CA ILE A 14 -6.58 -14.08 22.50
C ILE A 14 -7.94 -14.70 22.17
N GLU A 15 -7.97 -15.86 21.53
CA GLU A 15 -9.21 -16.60 21.25
C GLU A 15 -9.92 -17.07 22.52
N GLU A 16 -9.17 -17.38 23.59
CA GLU A 16 -9.69 -17.69 24.92
C GLU A 16 -10.15 -16.43 25.71
N GLY A 17 -10.00 -15.24 25.13
CA GLY A 17 -10.55 -13.99 25.65
C GLY A 17 -9.56 -13.08 26.37
N MET A 18 -8.25 -13.35 26.29
CA MET A 18 -7.24 -12.43 26.83
C MET A 18 -7.16 -11.16 25.95
N PRO A 19 -7.18 -9.95 26.54
CA PRO A 19 -6.96 -8.71 25.79
C PRO A 19 -5.58 -8.69 25.13
N ARG A 20 -5.49 -8.11 23.92
CA ARG A 20 -4.23 -8.01 23.15
C ARG A 20 -3.14 -7.26 23.90
N GLU A 21 -3.52 -6.22 24.65
CA GLU A 21 -2.61 -5.43 25.47
C GLU A 21 -1.98 -6.24 26.60
N GLU A 22 -2.71 -7.24 27.11
CA GLU A 22 -2.22 -8.11 28.17
C GLU A 22 -1.27 -9.18 27.62
N VAL A 23 -1.59 -9.76 26.45
CA VAL A 23 -0.70 -10.68 25.71
C VAL A 23 0.63 -9.98 25.38
N LEU A 24 0.57 -8.76 24.84
CA LEU A 24 1.75 -7.94 24.55
C LEU A 24 2.67 -7.82 25.77
N ARG A 25 2.10 -7.47 26.93
CA ARG A 25 2.87 -7.30 28.17
C ARG A 25 3.53 -8.61 28.62
N PHE A 26 2.85 -9.75 28.49
CA PHE A 26 3.42 -11.04 28.85
C PHE A 26 4.53 -11.46 27.89
N CYS A 27 4.37 -11.20 26.59
CA CYS A 27 5.39 -11.50 25.59
C CYS A 27 6.68 -10.71 25.86
N ASP A 28 6.59 -9.41 26.18
CA ASP A 28 7.76 -8.60 26.49
C ASP A 28 8.57 -9.15 27.69
N VAL A 29 7.86 -9.54 28.76
CA VAL A 29 8.50 -10.10 29.95
C VAL A 29 9.16 -11.46 29.67
N HIS A 30 8.50 -12.33 28.91
CA HIS A 30 9.04 -13.64 28.58
C HIS A 30 10.20 -13.55 27.59
N LEU A 31 10.12 -12.70 26.57
CA LEU A 31 11.20 -12.53 25.59
C LEU A 31 12.48 -12.00 26.25
N ALA A 32 12.37 -11.09 27.21
CA ALA A 32 13.52 -10.63 27.99
C ALA A 32 14.25 -11.78 28.72
N VAL A 33 13.55 -12.86 29.08
CA VAL A 33 14.12 -14.06 29.72
C VAL A 33 14.71 -15.04 28.70
N PHE A 34 14.16 -15.10 27.48
CA PHE A 34 14.59 -16.05 26.43
C PHE A 34 15.56 -15.47 25.40
N GLN A 35 15.90 -14.17 25.49
CA GLN A 35 16.83 -13.49 24.59
C GLN A 35 18.17 -14.23 24.42
N GLU A 36 18.70 -14.83 25.49
CA GLU A 36 19.97 -15.58 25.44
C GLU A 36 19.85 -16.95 24.74
N SER A 37 18.66 -17.58 24.75
CA SER A 37 18.46 -18.92 24.18
C SER A 37 18.05 -18.93 22.70
N LEU A 38 17.55 -17.81 22.19
CA LEU A 38 17.10 -17.64 20.79
C LEU A 38 18.17 -16.94 19.93
N ALA A 39 19.29 -16.50 20.51
CA ALA A 39 20.39 -15.78 19.84
C ALA A 39 21.30 -16.67 18.96
N ALA A 40 20.72 -17.63 18.23
CA ALA A 40 21.44 -18.39 17.21
C ALA A 40 21.19 -17.74 15.83
N GLY A 41 22.19 -16.97 15.37
CA GLY A 41 22.17 -16.23 14.13
C GLY A 41 22.34 -17.12 12.90
N ASP A 42 21.23 -17.68 12.41
CA ASP A 42 21.14 -18.20 11.06
C ASP A 42 20.49 -17.15 10.15
N THR A 43 21.06 -16.97 8.96
CA THR A 43 20.46 -16.16 7.91
C THR A 43 19.15 -16.84 7.46
N LEU A 44 18.00 -16.27 7.81
CA LEU A 44 16.68 -16.84 7.52
C LEU A 44 16.40 -17.01 6.02
N ALA A 45 16.93 -16.11 5.19
CA ALA A 45 16.69 -16.12 3.75
C ALA A 45 17.88 -15.53 2.98
N PRO A 46 18.13 -15.93 1.72
CA PRO A 46 19.24 -15.40 0.92
C PRO A 46 19.02 -13.94 0.51
N ALA A 47 20.10 -13.24 0.17
CA ALA A 47 20.03 -11.92 -0.45
C ALA A 47 19.16 -11.98 -1.73
N GLY A 48 18.22 -11.05 -1.88
CA GLY A 48 17.18 -11.16 -2.91
C GLY A 48 15.79 -11.40 -2.34
N HIS A 49 15.71 -12.06 -1.18
CA HIS A 49 14.45 -12.47 -0.56
C HIS A 49 13.81 -11.32 0.25
N PRO A 50 12.48 -11.14 0.23
CA PRO A 50 11.78 -10.09 0.98
C PRO A 50 12.13 -10.06 2.49
N ILE A 51 12.12 -11.22 3.16
CA ILE A 51 12.53 -11.34 4.56
C ILE A 51 13.99 -10.90 4.79
N HIS A 52 14.92 -11.25 3.90
CA HIS A 52 16.31 -10.80 4.03
C HIS A 52 16.39 -9.26 3.94
N THR A 53 15.62 -8.64 3.06
CA THR A 53 15.57 -7.17 2.94
C THR A 53 15.11 -6.51 4.22
N LEU A 54 13.98 -6.97 4.78
CA LEU A 54 13.45 -6.41 6.02
C LEU A 54 14.43 -6.55 7.19
N MET A 55 15.07 -7.74 7.33
CA MET A 55 16.09 -7.96 8.35
C MET A 55 17.32 -7.06 8.20
N GLU A 56 17.69 -6.71 6.97
CA GLU A 56 18.82 -5.81 6.72
C GLU A 56 18.45 -4.35 7.02
N GLU A 57 17.21 -3.96 6.71
CA GLU A 57 16.66 -2.68 7.15
C GLU A 57 16.62 -2.58 8.67
N HIS A 58 16.25 -3.64 9.40
CA HIS A 58 16.30 -3.67 10.86
C HIS A 58 17.69 -3.34 11.41
N ARG A 59 18.74 -3.94 10.83
CA ARG A 59 20.13 -3.66 11.26
C ARG A 59 20.47 -2.18 11.09
N ILE A 60 20.12 -1.62 9.94
CA ILE A 60 20.40 -0.22 9.60
C ILE A 60 19.60 0.71 10.51
N MET A 61 18.29 0.52 10.64
CA MET A 61 17.40 1.35 11.45
C MET A 61 17.80 1.34 12.93
N LEU A 62 18.12 0.16 13.49
CA LEU A 62 18.59 0.05 14.86
C LEU A 62 19.92 0.78 15.06
N SER A 63 20.87 0.61 14.15
CA SER A 63 22.17 1.30 14.23
C SER A 63 22.02 2.82 14.17
N GLN A 64 21.09 3.32 13.34
CA GLN A 64 20.80 4.75 13.17
C GLN A 64 20.13 5.33 14.42
N ALA A 65 19.14 4.64 15.00
CA ALA A 65 18.48 5.08 16.23
C ALA A 65 19.46 5.15 17.41
N GLN A 66 20.32 4.14 17.55
CA GLN A 66 21.38 4.13 18.57
C GLN A 66 22.43 5.22 18.34
N ALA A 67 22.79 5.51 17.08
CA ALA A 67 23.70 6.59 16.74
C ALA A 67 23.10 7.96 17.09
N LEU A 68 21.82 8.18 16.82
CA LEU A 68 21.11 9.40 17.21
C LEU A 68 21.07 9.57 18.73
N ALA A 69 20.80 8.49 19.48
CA ALA A 69 20.79 8.53 20.94
C ALA A 69 22.16 8.93 21.52
N ARG A 70 23.26 8.37 20.98
CA ARG A 70 24.63 8.74 21.36
C ARG A 70 24.95 10.20 21.00
N LEU A 71 24.62 10.62 19.79
CA LEU A 71 24.83 12.00 19.35
C LEU A 71 24.09 13.00 20.26
N ALA A 72 22.85 12.70 20.60
CA ALA A 72 22.06 13.55 21.50
C ALA A 72 22.66 13.63 22.91
N GLN A 73 23.22 12.53 23.41
CA GLN A 73 23.94 12.49 24.68
C GLN A 73 25.22 13.33 24.64
N ASP A 74 25.99 13.25 23.55
CA ASP A 74 27.22 14.02 23.37
C ASP A 74 26.92 15.53 23.30
N ILE A 75 25.85 15.93 22.58
CA ILE A 75 25.39 17.32 22.53
C ILE A 75 24.95 17.81 23.92
N GLU A 76 24.25 16.98 24.69
CA GLU A 76 23.87 17.31 26.07
C GLU A 76 25.10 17.59 26.95
N GLN A 77 26.12 16.73 26.89
CA GLN A 77 27.30 16.82 27.74
C GLN A 77 28.24 17.96 27.36
N THR A 78 28.42 18.17 26.05
CA THR A 78 29.31 19.22 25.53
C THR A 78 28.65 20.59 25.54
N GLY A 79 27.31 20.63 25.49
CA GLY A 79 26.55 21.88 25.40
C GLY A 79 26.81 22.65 24.09
N SER A 80 27.22 21.95 23.04
CA SER A 80 27.45 22.53 21.71
C SER A 80 26.98 21.58 20.61
N VAL A 81 26.70 22.14 19.43
CA VAL A 81 26.40 21.37 18.22
C VAL A 81 27.46 21.75 17.19
N SER A 82 28.27 20.79 16.76
CA SER A 82 29.28 20.99 15.72
C SER A 82 28.65 20.92 14.32
N GLU A 83 29.38 21.33 13.28
CA GLU A 83 28.91 21.18 11.90
C GLU A 83 28.69 19.70 11.53
N GLU A 84 29.54 18.79 12.03
CA GLU A 84 29.35 17.34 11.84
C GLU A 84 28.09 16.83 12.56
N SER A 85 27.81 17.37 13.76
CA SER A 85 26.61 17.05 14.51
C SER A 85 25.36 17.52 13.79
N GLU A 86 25.39 18.73 13.20
CA GLU A 86 24.30 19.25 12.38
C GLU A 86 23.99 18.35 11.19
N SER A 87 25.01 17.97 10.42
CA SER A 87 24.84 17.06 9.28
C SER A 87 24.31 15.69 9.70
N ALA A 88 24.78 15.15 10.83
CA ALA A 88 24.28 13.88 11.36
C ALA A 88 22.82 13.96 11.82
N LEU A 89 22.39 15.09 12.39
CA LEU A 89 20.99 15.32 12.78
C LEU A 89 20.08 15.44 11.55
N GLU A 90 20.51 16.12 10.49
CA GLU A 90 19.77 16.18 9.21
C GLU A 90 19.61 14.78 8.59
N GLN A 91 20.69 13.99 8.58
CA GLN A 91 20.64 12.62 8.07
C GLN A 91 19.72 11.74 8.93
N ALA A 92 19.75 11.90 10.26
CA ALA A 92 18.86 11.17 11.16
C ALA A 92 17.38 11.51 10.90
N GLU A 93 17.06 12.79 10.67
CA GLU A 93 15.72 13.22 10.30
C GLU A 93 15.23 12.56 9.00
N ALA A 94 16.07 12.58 7.95
CA ALA A 94 15.76 11.94 6.68
C ALA A 94 15.56 10.41 6.82
N ASN A 95 16.40 9.75 7.62
CA ASN A 95 16.31 8.32 7.87
C ASN A 95 15.02 7.94 8.63
N ILE A 96 14.64 8.71 9.66
CA ILE A 96 13.41 8.48 10.42
C ILE A 96 12.18 8.59 9.52
N LEU A 97 12.15 9.59 8.62
CA LEU A 97 11.07 9.74 7.65
C LEU A 97 11.07 8.61 6.62
N GLY A 98 12.24 8.28 6.06
CA GLY A 98 12.40 7.25 5.04
C GLY A 98 12.08 5.83 5.52
N ALA A 99 12.20 5.56 6.83
CA ALA A 99 11.84 4.29 7.42
C ALA A 99 10.35 3.90 7.29
N GLU A 100 9.46 4.83 6.91
CA GLU A 100 8.03 4.53 6.81
C GLU A 100 7.71 3.44 5.77
N SER A 101 8.47 3.38 4.67
CA SER A 101 8.25 2.36 3.63
C SER A 101 8.51 0.94 4.12
N HIS A 102 9.30 0.75 5.18
CA HIS A 102 9.51 -0.55 5.81
C HIS A 102 8.18 -1.07 6.38
N TYR A 103 7.59 -0.32 7.31
CA TYR A 103 6.32 -0.67 7.95
C TYR A 103 5.18 -0.80 6.94
N VAL A 104 5.13 0.08 5.92
CA VAL A 104 4.10 0.02 4.87
C VAL A 104 4.11 -1.32 4.14
N ARG A 105 5.28 -1.89 3.85
CA ARG A 105 5.35 -3.20 3.16
C ARG A 105 4.99 -4.36 4.06
N GLU A 106 5.30 -4.27 5.34
CA GLU A 106 4.87 -5.28 6.28
C GLU A 106 3.35 -5.27 6.42
N GLU A 107 2.78 -4.09 6.68
CA GLU A 107 1.35 -3.88 6.90
C GLU A 107 0.48 -4.21 5.69
N ASN A 108 0.92 -3.81 4.50
CA ASN A 108 0.09 -3.90 3.29
C ASN A 108 0.41 -5.11 2.42
N VAL A 109 1.47 -5.87 2.75
CA VAL A 109 1.85 -7.05 1.97
C VAL A 109 2.17 -8.23 2.89
N LEU A 110 3.23 -8.19 3.70
CA LEU A 110 3.64 -9.37 4.50
C LEU A 110 2.53 -9.87 5.44
N PHE A 111 1.84 -8.95 6.13
CA PHE A 111 0.76 -9.25 7.07
C PHE A 111 -0.45 -9.89 6.36
N PRO A 112 -0.98 -9.34 5.24
CA PRO A 112 -1.98 -10.03 4.43
C PRO A 112 -1.62 -11.46 4.01
N TYR A 113 -0.36 -11.73 3.63
CA TYR A 113 0.07 -13.09 3.30
C TYR A 113 0.08 -14.01 4.53
N LEU A 114 0.50 -13.52 5.70
CA LEU A 114 0.41 -14.28 6.96
C LEU A 114 -1.06 -14.59 7.35
N GLU A 115 -1.94 -13.60 7.21
CA GLU A 115 -3.36 -13.73 7.51
C GLU A 115 -4.07 -14.73 6.59
N LYS A 116 -3.72 -14.75 5.30
CA LYS A 116 -4.18 -15.75 4.33
C LYS A 116 -3.86 -17.18 4.77
N HIS A 117 -2.76 -17.35 5.50
CA HIS A 117 -2.32 -18.63 6.07
C HIS A 117 -2.79 -18.86 7.52
N GLY A 118 -3.73 -18.06 8.00
CA GLY A 118 -4.37 -18.21 9.31
C GLY A 118 -3.60 -17.62 10.49
N ILE A 119 -2.51 -16.87 10.25
CA ILE A 119 -1.74 -16.18 11.28
C ILE A 119 -2.24 -14.73 11.37
N VAL A 120 -3.17 -14.46 12.29
CA VAL A 120 -3.89 -13.16 12.33
C VAL A 120 -3.49 -12.32 13.55
N GLN A 121 -3.30 -12.93 14.72
CA GLN A 121 -2.99 -12.13 15.92
C GLN A 121 -1.57 -11.54 15.93
N PRO A 122 -0.49 -12.26 15.55
CA PRO A 122 0.84 -11.68 15.57
C PRO A 122 0.96 -10.44 14.66
N PRO A 123 0.49 -10.44 13.40
CA PRO A 123 0.46 -9.22 12.57
C PRO A 123 -0.30 -8.06 13.21
N ALA A 124 -1.46 -8.34 13.83
CA ALA A 124 -2.23 -7.30 14.51
C ALA A 124 -1.48 -6.68 15.71
N ILE A 125 -0.73 -7.48 16.46
CA ILE A 125 0.12 -6.99 17.56
C ILE A 125 1.29 -6.16 17.02
N MET A 126 1.96 -6.61 15.95
CA MET A 126 3.04 -5.85 15.31
C MET A 126 2.55 -4.50 14.79
N TRP A 127 1.37 -4.44 14.17
CA TRP A 127 0.75 -3.18 13.74
C TRP A 127 0.53 -2.23 14.92
N MET A 128 0.02 -2.72 16.05
CA MET A 128 -0.14 -1.90 17.26
C MET A 128 1.20 -1.32 17.74
N GLU A 129 2.29 -2.08 17.64
CA GLU A 129 3.64 -1.58 17.94
C GLU A 129 4.14 -0.57 16.89
N HIS A 130 3.81 -0.74 15.60
CA HIS A 130 4.13 0.25 14.56
C HIS A 130 3.52 1.60 14.88
N ASP A 131 2.28 1.64 15.37
CA ASP A 131 1.63 2.89 15.78
C ASP A 131 2.35 3.56 16.96
N GLN A 132 2.81 2.77 17.93
CA GLN A 132 3.65 3.28 19.03
C GLN A 132 4.99 3.82 18.53
N ILE A 133 5.64 3.10 17.61
CA ILE A 133 6.89 3.53 16.98
C ILE A 133 6.68 4.83 16.19
N ARG A 134 5.57 4.96 15.45
CA ARG A 134 5.23 6.19 14.72
C ARG A 134 5.06 7.38 15.66
N ASP A 135 4.45 7.19 16.82
CA ASP A 135 4.33 8.25 17.82
C ASP A 135 5.67 8.65 18.43
N LEU A 136 6.57 7.70 18.70
CA LEU A 136 7.93 7.98 19.11
C LEU A 136 8.73 8.71 18.01
N LYS A 137 8.61 8.28 16.74
CA LYS A 137 9.22 8.96 15.58
C LYS A 137 8.75 10.42 15.52
N LYS A 138 7.45 10.69 15.66
CA LYS A 138 6.90 12.06 15.69
C LYS A 138 7.49 12.87 16.84
N ALA A 139 7.62 12.29 18.04
CA ALA A 139 8.20 12.97 19.19
C ALA A 139 9.69 13.32 18.96
N VAL A 140 10.47 12.40 18.38
CA VAL A 140 11.87 12.64 18.01
C VAL A 140 11.99 13.73 16.95
N LEU A 141 11.17 13.69 15.89
CA LEU A 141 11.13 14.72 14.85
C LEU A 141 10.75 16.10 15.44
N ALA A 142 9.79 16.14 16.36
CA ALA A 142 9.43 17.36 17.06
C ALA A 142 10.59 17.90 17.94
N ALA A 143 11.38 17.01 18.55
CA ALA A 143 12.58 17.40 19.29
C ALA A 143 13.66 17.95 18.35
N LEU A 144 13.91 17.29 17.21
CA LEU A 144 14.84 17.74 16.16
C LEU A 144 14.47 19.14 15.65
N GLY A 145 13.17 19.44 15.52
CA GLY A 145 12.68 20.77 15.11
C GLY A 145 12.91 21.90 16.13
N ARG A 146 13.33 21.59 17.37
CA ARG A 146 13.70 22.60 18.38
C ARG A 146 15.15 23.06 18.28
N ARG A 147 15.91 22.53 17.32
CA ARG A 147 17.29 22.91 17.05
C ARG A 147 17.42 24.43 16.87
N GLY A 148 18.39 25.04 17.54
CA GLY A 148 18.60 26.50 17.53
C GLY A 148 17.55 27.34 18.27
N THR A 149 16.46 26.74 18.78
CA THR A 149 15.41 27.46 19.55
C THR A 149 15.62 27.41 21.06
N VAL A 150 16.35 26.41 21.55
CA VAL A 150 16.74 26.22 22.95
C VAL A 150 18.26 26.10 23.03
N ASP A 151 18.83 26.21 24.23
CA ASP A 151 20.26 25.96 24.42
C ASP A 151 20.63 24.51 24.05
N ALA A 152 21.86 24.31 23.55
CA ALA A 152 22.28 23.02 23.01
C ALA A 152 22.22 21.88 24.04
N ALA A 153 22.54 22.15 25.31
CA ALA A 153 22.45 21.13 26.36
C ALA A 153 20.99 20.70 26.61
N ALA A 154 20.05 21.65 26.63
CA ALA A 154 18.62 21.36 26.71
C ALA A 154 18.06 20.67 25.46
N PHE A 155 18.55 21.04 24.27
CA PHE A 155 18.22 20.34 23.03
C PHE A 155 18.66 18.88 23.09
N GLY A 156 19.94 18.62 23.44
CA GLY A 156 20.50 17.28 23.60
C GLY A 156 19.69 16.42 24.57
N ARG A 157 19.33 16.96 25.74
CA ARG A 157 18.47 16.27 26.73
C ARG A 157 17.13 15.82 26.16
N HIS A 158 16.40 16.74 25.51
CA HIS A 158 15.08 16.42 24.97
C HIS A 158 15.16 15.41 23.83
N LEU A 159 16.17 15.55 22.97
CA LEU A 159 16.39 14.61 21.87
C LEU A 159 16.81 13.23 22.38
N ASN A 160 17.70 13.16 23.37
CA ASN A 160 18.22 11.92 23.92
C ASN A 160 17.10 11.06 24.52
N ALA A 161 16.21 11.66 25.31
CA ALA A 161 15.08 10.94 25.90
C ALA A 161 14.20 10.26 24.84
N GLY A 162 13.86 10.98 23.76
CA GLY A 162 13.09 10.41 22.65
C GLY A 162 13.86 9.37 21.85
N ALA A 163 15.14 9.63 21.56
CA ALA A 163 15.98 8.76 20.75
C ALA A 163 16.30 7.42 21.45
N VAL A 164 16.53 7.44 22.78
CA VAL A 164 16.71 6.22 23.58
C VAL A 164 15.42 5.39 23.57
N SER A 165 14.27 6.02 23.86
CA SER A 165 12.99 5.33 23.83
C SER A 165 12.70 4.71 22.47
N LEU A 166 12.95 5.43 21.38
CA LEU A 166 12.79 4.90 20.03
C LEU A 166 13.70 3.69 19.78
N ALA A 167 14.99 3.81 20.13
CA ALA A 167 15.97 2.74 19.94
C ALA A 167 15.63 1.46 20.72
N GLU A 168 15.15 1.60 21.96
CA GLU A 168 14.71 0.47 22.80
C GLU A 168 13.44 -0.19 22.26
N THR A 169 12.44 0.61 21.88
CA THR A 169 11.18 0.09 21.31
C THR A 169 11.42 -0.66 20.01
N ILE A 170 12.17 -0.09 19.04
CA ILE A 170 12.43 -0.79 17.78
C ILE A 170 13.33 -2.01 17.99
N ALA A 171 14.24 -2.01 18.97
CA ALA A 171 15.05 -3.19 19.28
C ALA A 171 14.19 -4.36 19.75
N GLY A 172 13.22 -4.10 20.63
CA GLY A 172 12.26 -5.11 21.09
C GLY A 172 11.34 -5.60 19.96
N HIS A 173 10.86 -4.66 19.15
CA HIS A 173 10.00 -4.94 18.01
C HIS A 173 10.70 -5.83 16.95
N PHE A 174 11.86 -5.39 16.45
CA PHE A 174 12.66 -6.14 15.48
C PHE A 174 13.10 -7.50 16.01
N TYR A 175 13.27 -7.64 17.32
CA TYR A 175 13.56 -8.93 17.92
C TYR A 175 12.39 -9.90 17.74
N LYS A 176 11.14 -9.46 17.98
CA LYS A 176 9.94 -10.28 17.75
C LYS A 176 9.82 -10.64 16.28
N GLU A 177 10.07 -9.70 15.38
CA GLU A 177 9.96 -9.97 13.95
C GLU A 177 11.01 -10.96 13.47
N ASN A 178 12.29 -10.69 13.77
CA ASN A 178 13.40 -11.53 13.35
C ASN A 178 13.35 -12.95 13.92
N ASN A 179 12.80 -13.14 15.14
CA ASN A 179 12.84 -14.41 15.84
C ASN A 179 11.49 -15.12 15.95
N ILE A 180 10.38 -14.47 15.63
CA ILE A 180 9.02 -15.04 15.74
C ILE A 180 8.26 -14.87 14.43
N LEU A 181 8.03 -13.63 13.99
CA LEU A 181 7.17 -13.35 12.84
C LEU A 181 7.77 -13.85 11.53
N TYR A 182 9.02 -13.51 11.23
CA TYR A 182 9.68 -13.89 9.99
C TYR A 182 9.95 -15.39 9.90
N PRO A 183 10.43 -16.10 10.94
CA PRO A 183 10.46 -17.56 10.91
C PRO A 183 9.09 -18.20 10.68
N THR A 184 8.02 -17.60 11.22
CA THR A 184 6.65 -18.07 10.96
C THR A 184 6.26 -17.83 9.51
N ALA A 185 6.56 -16.66 8.95
CA ALA A 185 6.34 -16.33 7.55
C ALA A 185 7.05 -17.32 6.61
N MET A 186 8.34 -17.58 6.86
CA MET A 186 9.15 -18.56 6.11
C MET A 186 8.57 -19.98 6.13
N ARG A 187 7.73 -20.31 7.12
CA ARG A 187 7.14 -21.64 7.28
C ARG A 187 5.77 -21.77 6.62
N VAL A 188 4.98 -20.70 6.60
CA VAL A 188 3.57 -20.74 6.15
C VAL A 188 3.39 -20.19 4.73
N ILE A 189 4.18 -19.18 4.34
CA ILE A 189 4.14 -18.63 2.98
C ILE A 189 4.86 -19.59 2.03
N THR A 190 4.22 -19.89 0.91
CA THR A 190 4.72 -20.88 -0.04
C THR A 190 5.80 -20.29 -0.96
N GLU A 191 6.68 -21.15 -1.49
CA GLU A 191 7.72 -20.79 -2.46
C GLU A 191 7.16 -20.09 -3.73
N GLU A 192 5.90 -20.34 -4.05
CA GLU A 192 5.22 -19.76 -5.22
C GLU A 192 4.70 -18.33 -4.96
N GLU A 193 4.48 -17.97 -3.69
CA GLU A 193 3.96 -16.68 -3.26
C GLU A 193 5.05 -15.63 -3.07
N TRP A 194 6.28 -16.04 -2.71
CA TRP A 194 7.39 -15.11 -2.47
C TRP A 194 7.73 -14.19 -3.67
N PRO A 195 7.68 -14.65 -4.93
CA PRO A 195 7.86 -13.77 -6.08
C PRO A 195 6.76 -12.71 -6.23
N GLU A 196 5.50 -13.05 -5.95
CA GLU A 196 4.37 -12.12 -5.99
C GLU A 196 4.53 -11.07 -4.89
N LEU A 197 4.81 -11.52 -3.66
CA LEU A 197 5.11 -10.66 -2.51
C LEU A 197 6.27 -9.70 -2.79
N ARG A 198 7.34 -10.18 -3.42
CA ARG A 198 8.48 -9.34 -3.81
C ARG A 198 8.09 -8.28 -4.84
N ALA A 199 7.24 -8.61 -5.81
CA ALA A 199 6.76 -7.65 -6.80
C ALA A 199 5.88 -6.56 -6.15
N GLU A 200 5.04 -6.92 -5.18
CA GLU A 200 4.26 -5.97 -4.40
C GLU A 200 5.16 -5.07 -3.52
N PHE A 201 6.23 -5.61 -2.94
CA PHE A 201 7.26 -4.79 -2.27
C PHE A 201 7.93 -3.80 -3.22
N ASP A 202 8.25 -4.24 -4.44
CA ASP A 202 8.85 -3.38 -5.48
C ASP A 202 7.91 -2.23 -5.88
N GLU A 203 6.59 -2.47 -5.94
CA GLU A 203 5.58 -1.45 -6.24
C GLU A 203 5.44 -0.41 -5.13
N LEU A 204 5.48 -0.84 -3.86
CA LEU A 204 5.41 0.05 -2.70
C LEU A 204 6.72 0.83 -2.45
N GLY A 205 7.84 0.33 -2.95
CA GLY A 205 9.15 0.96 -2.85
C GLY A 205 9.92 0.63 -1.57
N TYR A 206 11.16 1.13 -1.49
CA TYR A 206 12.11 0.80 -0.44
C TYR A 206 12.56 2.02 0.34
N ALA A 207 13.05 1.81 1.57
CA ALA A 207 13.61 2.89 2.35
C ALA A 207 14.87 3.42 1.64
N PRO A 208 15.21 4.71 1.79
CA PRO A 208 16.38 5.29 1.10
C PRO A 208 17.72 4.60 1.43
N PHE A 209 17.78 3.92 2.58
CA PHE A 209 18.94 3.21 3.08
C PHE A 209 18.89 1.69 2.81
N THR A 210 17.84 1.19 2.16
CA THR A 210 17.75 -0.24 1.81
C THR A 210 18.90 -0.61 0.87
N PRO A 211 19.68 -1.66 1.16
CA PRO A 211 20.73 -2.11 0.27
C PRO A 211 20.20 -2.54 -1.10
N ALA A 212 21.02 -2.34 -2.13
CA ALA A 212 20.68 -2.72 -3.50
C ALA A 212 20.42 -4.23 -3.60
N MET A 213 19.22 -4.59 -4.03
CA MET A 213 18.80 -5.98 -4.18
C MET A 213 19.20 -6.51 -5.57
N PRO A 214 19.58 -7.78 -5.69
CA PRO A 214 19.68 -8.41 -7.01
C PRO A 214 18.33 -8.36 -7.72
N ALA A 215 18.36 -8.13 -9.04
CA ALA A 215 17.15 -8.07 -9.86
C ALA A 215 16.33 -9.35 -9.72
N ALA A 216 15.00 -9.22 -9.65
CA ALA A 216 14.12 -10.38 -9.71
C ALA A 216 14.31 -11.10 -11.04
N GLU A 217 14.23 -12.43 -11.01
CA GLU A 217 13.96 -13.17 -12.24
C GLU A 217 12.54 -12.81 -12.71
N GLU A 218 12.43 -12.12 -13.85
CA GLU A 218 11.14 -11.78 -14.46
C GLU A 218 10.34 -13.06 -14.74
N ARG A 219 9.23 -13.27 -14.03
CA ARG A 219 8.16 -14.14 -14.50
C ARG A 219 7.10 -13.30 -15.18
N ALA A 220 6.90 -13.54 -16.47
CA ALA A 220 5.81 -12.96 -17.23
C ALA A 220 4.47 -13.26 -16.54
N SER A 221 3.71 -12.23 -16.18
CA SER A 221 2.36 -12.39 -15.66
C SER A 221 1.46 -12.93 -16.77
N VAL A 222 1.09 -14.20 -16.66
CA VAL A 222 0.17 -14.82 -17.61
C VAL A 222 -1.23 -14.46 -17.16
N ILE A 223 -1.90 -13.54 -17.87
CA ILE A 223 -3.37 -13.46 -17.83
C ILE A 223 -3.89 -14.76 -18.44
N SER A 224 -4.08 -15.77 -17.58
CA SER A 224 -4.71 -17.02 -17.95
C SER A 224 -6.23 -16.83 -17.94
N SER A 225 -6.83 -16.81 -19.12
CA SER A 225 -8.28 -16.87 -19.29
C SER A 225 -8.77 -18.31 -19.12
N SER A 226 -8.83 -18.83 -17.90
CA SER A 226 -9.70 -19.96 -17.60
C SER A 226 -11.00 -19.42 -17.03
N ALA A 227 -11.99 -19.20 -17.90
CA ALA A 227 -13.39 -19.05 -17.52
C ALA A 227 -13.99 -20.40 -17.06
N GLU A 228 -13.21 -21.23 -16.38
CA GLU A 228 -13.67 -22.47 -15.78
C GLU A 228 -14.01 -22.17 -14.32
N GLY A 229 -15.31 -22.06 -14.04
CA GLY A 229 -15.84 -21.83 -12.68
C GLY A 229 -16.70 -20.57 -12.48
N GLY A 230 -16.99 -19.79 -13.53
CA GLY A 230 -17.89 -18.63 -13.41
C GLY A 230 -17.26 -17.38 -12.79
N SER A 231 -15.92 -17.33 -12.71
CA SER A 231 -15.14 -16.19 -12.21
C SER A 231 -14.14 -15.68 -13.26
N VAL A 232 -13.77 -14.40 -13.16
CA VAL A 232 -12.77 -13.73 -13.99
C VAL A 232 -11.55 -13.40 -13.14
N ARG A 233 -10.37 -13.85 -13.57
CA ARG A 233 -9.09 -13.50 -12.96
C ARG A 233 -8.53 -12.23 -13.62
N PHE A 234 -8.23 -11.23 -12.80
CA PHE A 234 -7.55 -9.98 -13.15
C PHE A 234 -6.10 -10.02 -12.62
N GLY A 235 -5.30 -9.03 -13.00
CA GLY A 235 -3.93 -8.88 -12.46
C GLY A 235 -3.91 -8.67 -10.94
N THR A 236 -4.96 -8.09 -10.37
CA THR A 236 -5.05 -7.68 -8.95
C THR A 236 -6.06 -8.49 -8.14
N GLY A 237 -6.55 -9.63 -8.65
CA GLY A 237 -7.52 -10.45 -7.94
C GLY A 237 -8.44 -11.26 -8.84
N THR A 238 -9.44 -11.93 -8.25
CA THR A 238 -10.44 -12.73 -8.97
C THR A 238 -11.84 -12.34 -8.52
N LEU A 239 -12.76 -12.14 -9.47
CA LEU A 239 -14.16 -11.82 -9.18
C LEU A 239 -15.12 -12.83 -9.82
N PRO A 240 -16.13 -13.33 -9.08
CA PRO A 240 -17.27 -14.00 -9.70
C PRO A 240 -17.96 -13.09 -10.73
N LEU A 241 -18.47 -13.67 -11.83
CA LEU A 241 -19.14 -12.91 -12.89
C LEU A 241 -20.33 -12.08 -12.37
N GLU A 242 -21.12 -12.65 -11.46
CA GLU A 242 -22.24 -11.97 -10.82
C GLU A 242 -21.78 -10.74 -10.02
N ALA A 243 -20.69 -10.87 -9.26
CA ALA A 243 -20.12 -9.76 -8.50
C ALA A 243 -19.57 -8.67 -9.43
N LEU A 244 -18.92 -9.04 -10.53
CA LEU A 244 -18.44 -8.10 -11.53
C LEU A 244 -19.58 -7.29 -12.15
N GLU A 245 -20.68 -7.94 -12.54
CA GLU A 245 -21.86 -7.24 -13.07
C GLU A 245 -22.48 -6.30 -12.03
N ALA A 246 -22.62 -6.75 -10.78
CA ALA A 246 -23.15 -5.93 -9.69
C ALA A 246 -22.27 -4.69 -9.41
N ILE A 247 -20.94 -4.85 -9.38
CA ILE A 247 -19.99 -3.74 -9.21
C ILE A 247 -20.19 -2.71 -10.32
N LEU A 248 -20.17 -3.13 -11.58
CA LEU A 248 -20.31 -2.22 -12.73
C LEU A 248 -21.65 -1.48 -12.72
N ASN A 249 -22.73 -2.12 -12.28
CA ASN A 249 -24.06 -1.50 -12.15
C ASN A 249 -24.17 -0.55 -10.94
N THR A 250 -23.31 -0.72 -9.92
CA THR A 250 -23.29 0.12 -8.70
C THR A 250 -22.45 1.38 -8.85
N LEU A 251 -21.56 1.43 -9.84
CA LEU A 251 -20.72 2.61 -10.07
C LEU A 251 -21.58 3.88 -10.22
N PRO A 252 -21.16 5.03 -9.63
CA PRO A 252 -21.87 6.30 -9.76
C PRO A 252 -21.65 6.96 -11.13
N VAL A 253 -21.39 6.16 -12.16
CA VAL A 253 -21.15 6.56 -13.54
C VAL A 253 -21.83 5.60 -14.50
N ASP A 254 -22.38 6.14 -15.57
CA ASP A 254 -22.87 5.40 -16.72
C ASP A 254 -21.68 5.12 -17.63
N ILE A 255 -21.44 3.84 -17.93
CA ILE A 255 -20.40 3.41 -18.86
C ILE A 255 -21.00 2.75 -20.10
N THR A 256 -20.41 3.03 -21.26
CA THR A 256 -20.68 2.33 -22.52
C THR A 256 -19.35 2.01 -23.21
N PHE A 257 -19.11 0.74 -23.52
CA PHE A 257 -17.92 0.29 -24.23
C PHE A 257 -18.22 0.01 -25.70
N VAL A 258 -17.43 0.62 -26.58
CA VAL A 258 -17.42 0.43 -28.03
C VAL A 258 -16.10 -0.25 -28.38
N ASP A 259 -16.14 -1.37 -29.10
CA ASP A 259 -14.92 -2.08 -29.46
C ASP A 259 -14.15 -1.43 -30.63
N ARG A 260 -13.01 -2.02 -30.99
CA ARG A 260 -12.16 -1.61 -32.11
C ARG A 260 -12.88 -1.55 -33.47
N ASP A 261 -13.99 -2.27 -33.63
CA ASP A 261 -14.82 -2.32 -34.85
C ASP A 261 -15.99 -1.31 -34.79
N ASP A 262 -15.93 -0.34 -33.88
CA ASP A 262 -16.95 0.68 -33.62
C ASP A 262 -18.30 0.12 -33.18
N ARG A 263 -18.34 -1.10 -32.62
CA ARG A 263 -19.59 -1.73 -32.17
C ARG A 263 -19.76 -1.59 -30.68
N VAL A 264 -20.97 -1.21 -30.26
CA VAL A 264 -21.33 -1.19 -28.84
C VAL A 264 -21.32 -2.62 -28.31
N ARG A 265 -20.48 -2.91 -27.32
CA ARG A 265 -20.36 -4.25 -26.73
C ARG A 265 -20.95 -4.38 -25.35
N TYR A 266 -20.94 -3.29 -24.60
CA TYR A 266 -21.39 -3.31 -23.22
C TYR A 266 -21.86 -1.93 -22.78
N PHE A 267 -22.82 -1.92 -21.85
CA PHE A 267 -23.15 -0.77 -21.02
C PHE A 267 -23.64 -1.30 -19.67
N ASN A 268 -23.42 -0.56 -18.58
CA ASN A 268 -23.89 -0.96 -17.25
C ASN A 268 -25.38 -0.60 -17.03
N ASP A 269 -26.11 -1.38 -16.24
CA ASP A 269 -27.51 -1.09 -15.93
C ASP A 269 -27.63 -0.25 -14.65
N MET A 270 -27.57 1.08 -14.82
CA MET A 270 -27.74 2.05 -13.74
C MET A 270 -29.21 2.43 -13.59
N ALA A 271 -29.75 2.34 -12.36
CA ALA A 271 -31.14 2.71 -12.05
C ALA A 271 -31.48 4.17 -12.41
N ASP A 272 -30.56 5.12 -12.19
CA ASP A 272 -30.76 6.56 -12.39
C ASP A 272 -30.12 7.11 -13.68
N ARG A 273 -30.00 6.27 -14.71
CA ARG A 273 -29.36 6.62 -15.99
C ARG A 273 -30.03 7.84 -16.66
N VAL A 274 -29.19 8.81 -17.07
CA VAL A 274 -29.65 10.09 -17.66
C VAL A 274 -30.16 9.92 -19.10
N PHE A 275 -29.52 9.06 -19.89
CA PHE A 275 -29.98 8.72 -21.25
C PHE A 275 -30.36 7.25 -21.33
N PRO A 276 -31.59 6.91 -21.71
CA PRO A 276 -32.01 5.51 -21.78
C PRO A 276 -31.19 4.74 -22.81
N ARG A 277 -30.76 3.52 -22.45
CA ARG A 277 -30.16 2.55 -23.36
C ARG A 277 -31.05 1.32 -23.48
N ALA A 278 -31.35 0.91 -24.70
CA ALA A 278 -32.04 -0.34 -24.97
C ALA A 278 -31.01 -1.42 -25.30
N ARG A 279 -31.20 -2.66 -24.82
CA ARG A 279 -30.31 -3.80 -25.14
C ARG A 279 -30.16 -4.05 -26.65
N ALA A 280 -31.12 -3.60 -27.46
CA ALA A 280 -31.06 -3.62 -28.92
C ALA A 280 -29.88 -2.82 -29.53
N VAL A 281 -29.21 -1.97 -28.74
CA VAL A 281 -28.01 -1.24 -29.18
C VAL A 281 -26.76 -2.12 -29.23
N LEU A 282 -26.73 -3.23 -28.50
CA LEU A 282 -25.58 -4.14 -28.46
C LEU A 282 -25.31 -4.72 -29.87
N GLY A 283 -24.05 -4.64 -30.30
CA GLY A 283 -23.58 -5.04 -31.62
C GLY A 283 -23.82 -4.01 -32.73
N ARG A 284 -24.59 -2.95 -32.48
CA ARG A 284 -24.81 -1.84 -33.43
C ARG A 284 -23.56 -0.97 -33.49
N THR A 285 -23.28 -0.40 -34.67
CA THR A 285 -22.19 0.56 -34.82
C THR A 285 -22.54 1.89 -34.12
N VAL A 286 -21.57 2.50 -33.46
CA VAL A 286 -21.75 3.71 -32.66
C VAL A 286 -22.23 4.89 -33.51
N GLN A 287 -21.86 4.96 -34.79
CA GLN A 287 -22.30 5.98 -35.73
C GLN A 287 -23.82 5.94 -35.93
N HIS A 288 -24.42 4.75 -35.95
CA HIS A 288 -25.88 4.61 -36.07
C HIS A 288 -26.62 4.94 -34.77
N CYS A 289 -25.90 5.04 -33.65
CA CYS A 289 -26.47 5.40 -32.35
C CYS A 289 -26.56 6.93 -32.14
N HIS A 290 -26.01 7.72 -33.07
CA HIS A 290 -25.96 9.17 -32.99
C HIS A 290 -26.72 9.85 -34.16
N PRO A 291 -27.24 11.06 -33.98
CA PRO A 291 -27.81 11.84 -35.09
C PRO A 291 -26.77 12.13 -36.17
N GLN A 292 -27.17 12.20 -37.45
CA GLN A 292 -26.25 12.41 -38.59
C GLN A 292 -25.33 13.63 -38.41
N LYS A 293 -25.84 14.72 -37.83
CA LYS A 293 -25.07 15.93 -37.54
C LYS A 293 -23.90 15.73 -36.58
N SER A 294 -23.88 14.66 -35.78
CA SER A 294 -22.85 14.38 -34.77
C SER A 294 -21.90 13.25 -35.16
N VAL A 295 -22.19 12.50 -36.23
CA VAL A 295 -21.38 11.34 -36.66
C VAL A 295 -19.95 11.74 -37.00
N HIS A 296 -19.73 12.91 -37.59
CA HIS A 296 -18.39 13.40 -37.91
C HIS A 296 -17.54 13.62 -36.64
N VAL A 297 -18.14 14.12 -35.56
CA VAL A 297 -17.47 14.30 -34.27
C VAL A 297 -17.10 12.95 -33.67
N VAL A 298 -18.04 11.99 -33.68
CA VAL A 298 -17.80 10.62 -33.21
C VAL A 298 -16.63 9.98 -33.95
N ASN A 299 -16.62 10.07 -35.28
CA ASN A 299 -15.53 9.51 -36.09
C ASN A 299 -14.18 10.18 -35.80
N ASN A 300 -14.16 11.50 -35.62
CA ASN A 300 -12.91 12.21 -35.30
C ASN A 300 -12.32 11.75 -33.96
N ILE A 301 -13.15 11.53 -32.94
CA ILE A 301 -12.71 11.03 -31.63
C ILE A 301 -12.13 9.61 -31.77
N LEU A 302 -12.89 8.69 -32.39
CA LEU A 302 -12.49 7.29 -32.54
C LEU A 302 -11.22 7.14 -33.38
N GLU A 303 -11.10 7.93 -34.45
CA GLU A 303 -9.91 7.92 -35.30
C GLU A 303 -8.69 8.49 -34.58
N GLY A 304 -8.85 9.59 -33.83
CA GLY A 304 -7.77 10.12 -32.98
C GLY A 304 -7.26 9.07 -31.98
N PHE A 305 -8.16 8.35 -31.32
CA PHE A 305 -7.82 7.28 -30.39
C PHE A 305 -7.09 6.11 -31.06
N ARG A 306 -7.54 5.69 -32.25
CA ARG A 306 -6.84 4.67 -33.05
C ARG A 306 -5.43 5.10 -33.42
N GLN A 307 -5.23 6.37 -33.73
CA GLN A 307 -3.94 6.94 -34.14
C GLN A 307 -2.97 7.20 -32.98
N GLY A 308 -3.35 6.86 -31.75
CA GLY A 308 -2.48 6.98 -30.58
C GLY A 308 -2.72 8.23 -29.72
N ASN A 309 -3.79 8.99 -29.97
CA ASN A 309 -4.18 10.03 -29.02
C ASN A 309 -4.75 9.40 -27.75
N ASP A 310 -4.08 9.60 -26.63
CA ASP A 310 -4.51 9.11 -25.32
C ASP A 310 -5.19 10.20 -24.47
N GLU A 311 -5.28 11.44 -24.97
CA GLU A 311 -6.02 12.50 -24.30
C GLU A 311 -7.54 12.21 -24.31
N PRO A 312 -8.21 12.20 -23.15
CA PRO A 312 -9.64 12.00 -23.11
C PRO A 312 -10.39 13.12 -23.86
N ALA A 313 -11.38 12.75 -24.67
CA ALA A 313 -12.30 13.72 -25.24
C ALA A 313 -13.44 13.93 -24.25
N GLU A 314 -13.75 15.18 -23.89
CA GLU A 314 -14.78 15.46 -22.90
C GLU A 314 -15.66 16.67 -23.24
N PHE A 315 -16.89 16.63 -22.77
CA PHE A 315 -17.80 17.76 -22.78
C PHE A 315 -18.81 17.67 -21.64
N TRP A 316 -19.47 18.78 -21.35
CA TRP A 316 -20.50 18.86 -20.32
C TRP A 316 -21.71 19.63 -20.82
N LEU A 317 -22.85 19.34 -20.24
CA LEU A 317 -24.10 20.02 -20.54
C LEU A 317 -25.02 20.05 -19.33
N GLU A 318 -25.84 21.08 -19.26
CA GLU A 318 -26.91 21.18 -18.26
C GLU A 318 -28.22 20.68 -18.87
N MET A 319 -28.86 19.73 -18.21
CA MET A 319 -30.13 19.16 -18.66
C MET A 319 -31.00 18.80 -17.47
N ARG A 320 -32.24 19.31 -17.46
CA ARG A 320 -33.26 19.04 -16.42
C ARG A 320 -32.75 19.30 -14.99
N GLY A 321 -31.96 20.36 -14.80
CA GLY A 321 -31.38 20.73 -13.50
C GLY A 321 -30.18 19.87 -13.08
N LYS A 322 -29.69 18.99 -13.94
CA LYS A 322 -28.48 18.18 -13.72
C LYS A 322 -27.33 18.71 -14.56
N PHE A 323 -26.12 18.72 -14.00
CA PHE A 323 -24.87 18.98 -14.73
C PHE A 323 -24.23 17.65 -15.12
N ILE A 324 -24.29 17.34 -16.41
CA ILE A 324 -23.84 16.05 -16.95
C ILE A 324 -22.45 16.23 -17.55
N HIS A 325 -21.50 15.44 -17.07
CA HIS A 325 -20.13 15.39 -17.60
C HIS A 325 -19.92 14.08 -18.36
N ILE A 326 -19.47 14.18 -19.61
CA ILE A 326 -19.32 13.05 -20.53
C ILE A 326 -17.88 13.03 -21.01
N ARG A 327 -17.24 11.88 -20.89
CA ARG A 327 -15.83 11.65 -21.21
C ARG A 327 -15.69 10.39 -22.06
N TYR A 328 -14.77 10.42 -23.00
CA TYR A 328 -14.41 9.29 -23.85
C TYR A 328 -12.93 8.98 -23.66
N TYR A 329 -12.62 7.71 -23.43
CA TYR A 329 -11.27 7.23 -23.20
C TYR A 329 -10.90 6.15 -24.22
N PRO A 330 -9.68 6.16 -24.77
CA PRO A 330 -9.15 5.02 -25.49
C PRO A 330 -8.87 3.88 -24.49
N VAL A 331 -9.38 2.69 -24.78
CA VAL A 331 -9.08 1.47 -24.02
C VAL A 331 -7.99 0.73 -24.74
N ARG A 332 -6.90 0.40 -24.03
CA ARG A 332 -5.75 -0.35 -24.55
C ARG A 332 -5.43 -1.54 -23.66
N ASP A 333 -4.77 -2.54 -24.22
CA ASP A 333 -4.17 -3.64 -23.42
C ASP A 333 -2.77 -3.28 -22.91
N GLY A 334 -2.15 -4.20 -22.17
CA GLY A 334 -0.80 -4.03 -21.61
C GLY A 334 0.32 -3.88 -22.65
N GLU A 335 0.06 -4.17 -23.93
CA GLU A 335 0.99 -3.93 -25.04
C GLU A 335 0.70 -2.59 -25.75
N GLY A 336 -0.26 -1.79 -25.27
CA GLY A 336 -0.67 -0.52 -25.87
C GLY A 336 -1.60 -0.66 -27.08
N ARG A 337 -2.08 -1.87 -27.40
CA ARG A 337 -2.96 -2.08 -28.55
C ARG A 337 -4.35 -1.56 -28.27
N TYR A 338 -4.92 -0.84 -29.24
CA TYR A 338 -6.26 -0.27 -29.13
C TYR A 338 -7.35 -1.37 -29.10
N LEU A 339 -8.09 -1.42 -27.99
CA LEU A 339 -9.21 -2.34 -27.78
C LEU A 339 -10.55 -1.72 -28.11
N GLY A 340 -10.69 -0.39 -27.97
CA GLY A 340 -11.94 0.32 -28.19
C GLY A 340 -12.01 1.66 -27.47
N CYS A 341 -13.22 2.20 -27.35
CA CYS A 341 -13.53 3.46 -26.69
C CYS A 341 -14.50 3.23 -25.53
N LEU A 342 -14.17 3.78 -24.37
CA LEU A 342 -15.04 3.81 -23.20
C LEU A 342 -15.68 5.20 -23.08
N GLU A 343 -17.00 5.27 -23.22
CA GLU A 343 -17.79 6.43 -22.82
C GLU A 343 -18.10 6.32 -21.32
N VAL A 344 -17.83 7.39 -20.57
CA VAL A 344 -18.17 7.53 -19.15
C VAL A 344 -18.98 8.80 -18.98
N MET A 345 -20.14 8.68 -18.36
CA MET A 345 -21.05 9.78 -18.09
C MET A 345 -21.40 9.85 -16.61
N GLN A 346 -21.39 11.07 -16.06
CA GLN A 346 -21.67 11.30 -14.64
C GLN A 346 -22.55 12.53 -14.44
N ASP A 347 -23.57 12.39 -13.59
CA ASP A 347 -24.27 13.53 -13.00
C ASP A 347 -23.42 14.07 -11.84
N VAL A 348 -22.68 15.16 -12.09
CA VAL A 348 -21.77 15.75 -11.11
C VAL A 348 -22.42 16.89 -10.33
N THR A 349 -23.75 17.02 -10.37
CA THR A 349 -24.47 18.10 -9.67
C THR A 349 -24.17 18.11 -8.18
N GLY A 350 -24.24 16.93 -7.53
CA GLY A 350 -23.92 16.79 -6.10
C GLY A 350 -22.44 17.06 -5.81
N ILE A 351 -21.55 16.60 -6.69
CA ILE A 351 -20.09 16.80 -6.56
C ILE A 351 -19.75 18.30 -6.63
N ARG A 352 -20.35 19.04 -7.57
CA ARG A 352 -20.17 20.50 -7.70
C ARG A 352 -20.66 21.29 -6.48
N ALA A 353 -21.56 20.72 -5.68
CA ALA A 353 -22.12 21.35 -4.49
C ALA A 353 -21.31 21.09 -3.21
N LEU A 354 -20.32 20.18 -3.24
CA LEU A 354 -19.49 19.88 -2.07
C LEU A 354 -18.63 21.08 -1.69
N THR A 355 -18.58 21.39 -0.40
CA THR A 355 -17.75 22.45 0.19
C THR A 355 -17.21 22.01 1.55
N GLY A 356 -16.05 22.51 1.96
CA GLY A 356 -15.44 22.14 3.25
C GLY A 356 -14.92 20.70 3.24
N GLU A 357 -14.93 20.05 4.40
CA GLU A 357 -14.40 18.69 4.57
C GLU A 357 -15.37 17.83 5.39
N LYS A 358 -15.50 16.55 5.02
CA LYS A 358 -16.19 15.51 5.80
C LYS A 358 -15.23 14.35 6.00
N ARG A 359 -14.59 14.27 7.18
CA ARG A 359 -13.52 13.30 7.49
C ARG A 359 -14.01 12.00 8.15
N LEU A 360 -15.26 11.98 8.60
CA LEU A 360 -15.93 10.83 9.24
C LEU A 360 -17.39 10.78 8.74
N LEU A 361 -18.01 9.59 8.77
CA LEU A 361 -19.36 9.34 8.24
C LEU A 361 -20.45 10.16 8.93
#